data_AF-A0A4U0GSS1-F1
#
_entry.id   AF-A0A4U0GSS1-F1
#
_cell.length_a   1.000
_cell.length_b   1.000
_cell.length_c   1.000
_cell.angle_alpha   90.00
_cell.angle_beta   90.00
_cell.angle_gamma   90.00
#
_symmetry.space_group_name_H-M   'P 1'
#
loop_
_entity.id
_entity.type
_entity.pdbx_description
1 polymer ?
#
loop_
_entity_poly.entity_id
_entity_poly.type
_entity_poly.pdbx_seq_one_letter_code
_entity_poly.pdbx_strand_id
1 'polypeptide(L)'
;MNKDVIAAAAMFAMLLPPMVRGQAPDAVTAEDHPASLQACAVRVGKNWQSIGYTTQAACLSSIAAYAHADDGHGFRFATWGSSVLAIDQEYRYRSDNNGTDWYVVDAREPDVDPAVAVNANRPQTSRPPQDPGTLHNDPASTLQLTPALSPQSLQRLRDRQPPR
;
A
#
# COMPACT_ATOMS: atom_id res chain seq x y z
N MET A 1 43.84 46.19 -6.36
CA MET A 1 43.80 47.39 -5.50
C MET A 1 42.35 47.66 -5.17
N ASN A 2 41.97 47.45 -3.91
CA ASN A 2 41.16 48.38 -3.13
C ASN A 2 41.33 47.99 -1.66
N LYS A 3 41.62 49.04 -0.88
CA LYS A 3 42.26 49.08 0.41
C LYS A 3 41.22 49.57 1.42
N ASP A 4 41.18 48.89 2.57
CA ASP A 4 40.70 49.36 3.88
C ASP A 4 39.18 49.70 3.94
N VAL A 5 38.46 49.44 5.03
CA VAL A 5 38.42 50.34 6.20
C VAL A 5 37.46 49.74 7.27
N ILE A 6 38.02 49.56 8.46
CA ILE A 6 37.47 49.75 9.82
C ILE A 6 36.53 48.70 10.46
N ALA A 7 37.06 48.21 11.59
CA ALA A 7 36.42 47.49 12.67
C ALA A 7 35.48 48.37 13.51
N ALA A 8 34.39 47.77 14.02
CA ALA A 8 33.73 48.24 15.22
C ALA A 8 33.41 47.02 16.11
N ALA A 9 34.16 46.91 17.19
CA ALA A 9 33.86 46.01 18.30
C ALA A 9 32.63 46.53 19.05
N ALA A 10 31.59 45.72 19.15
CA ALA A 10 30.50 45.94 20.10
C ALA A 10 30.49 44.77 21.08
N MET A 11 30.91 45.06 22.31
CA MET A 11 30.79 44.20 23.48
C MET A 11 29.31 44.08 23.82
N PHE A 12 28.68 42.96 23.47
CA PHE A 12 27.37 42.60 24.01
C PHE A 12 27.57 41.65 25.19
N ALA A 13 27.50 42.24 26.38
CA ALA A 13 27.51 41.54 27.65
C ALA A 13 26.23 40.70 27.79
N MET A 14 26.43 39.38 27.88
CA MET A 14 25.81 38.43 28.81
C MET A 14 24.41 38.77 29.35
N LEU A 15 23.38 38.29 28.66
CA LEU A 15 22.10 37.90 29.25
C LEU A 15 21.71 36.55 28.64
N LEU A 16 22.29 35.47 29.20
CA LEU A 16 21.91 34.11 28.82
C LEU A 16 20.53 33.81 29.42
N PRO A 17 19.51 33.46 28.61
CA PRO A 17 18.26 32.93 29.12
C PRO A 17 18.51 31.60 29.85
N PRO A 18 17.66 31.24 30.84
CA PRO A 18 17.77 29.95 31.51
C PRO A 18 17.71 28.84 30.46
N MET A 19 18.70 27.94 30.50
CA MET A 19 18.67 26.72 29.72
C MET A 19 17.44 25.91 30.11
N VAL A 20 16.39 25.99 29.29
CA VAL A 20 15.40 24.93 29.20
C VAL A 20 16.19 23.68 28.86
N ARG A 21 16.21 22.75 29.81
CA ARG A 21 16.76 21.41 29.64
C ARG A 21 16.08 20.82 28.41
N GLY A 22 16.82 20.78 27.31
CA GLY A 22 16.33 20.30 26.03
C GLY A 22 15.71 18.94 26.24
N GLN A 23 14.42 18.84 25.92
CA GLN A 23 13.87 17.57 25.48
C GLN A 23 14.84 17.10 24.39
N ALA A 24 15.44 15.93 24.60
CA ALA A 24 16.15 15.25 23.54
C ALA A 24 15.19 15.25 22.34
N PRO A 25 15.57 15.74 21.15
CA PRO A 25 14.78 15.47 19.97
C PRO A 25 14.74 13.96 19.89
N ASP A 26 13.58 13.37 20.22
CA ASP A 26 13.31 11.96 19.99
C ASP A 26 13.77 11.67 18.57
N ALA A 27 14.67 10.69 18.47
CA ALA A 27 15.40 10.37 17.27
C ALA A 27 14.42 10.15 16.12
N VAL A 28 14.28 11.16 15.26
CA VAL A 28 13.67 11.01 13.94
C VAL A 28 14.73 10.38 13.04
N THR A 29 15.21 9.19 13.39
CA THR A 29 15.79 8.27 12.41
C THR A 29 14.64 7.49 11.78
N ALA A 30 13.73 8.24 11.13
CA ALA A 30 13.14 7.70 9.92
C ALA A 30 14.31 7.68 8.94
N GLU A 31 14.95 6.53 8.80
CA GLU A 31 15.94 6.32 7.75
C GLU A 31 15.23 6.60 6.43
N ASP A 32 15.41 7.83 5.95
CA ASP A 32 15.07 8.30 4.60
C ASP A 32 15.97 7.53 3.64
N HIS A 33 15.73 6.23 3.54
CA HIS A 33 16.25 5.41 2.47
C HIS A 33 15.71 6.06 1.20
N PRO A 34 16.59 6.52 0.29
CA PRO A 34 16.15 7.18 -0.92
C PRO A 34 15.17 6.25 -1.61
N ALA A 35 13.91 6.69 -1.69
CA ALA A 35 12.82 5.85 -2.14
C ALA A 35 13.19 5.25 -3.50
N SER A 36 13.48 3.94 -3.53
CA SER A 36 14.04 3.30 -4.71
C SER A 36 13.04 3.44 -5.86
N LEU A 37 13.46 4.00 -6.99
CA LEU A 37 12.59 4.07 -8.17
C LEU A 37 12.53 2.69 -8.81
N GLN A 38 11.32 2.16 -9.01
CA GLN A 38 11.08 0.89 -9.70
C GLN A 38 10.02 1.06 -10.78
N ALA A 39 10.03 0.18 -11.78
CA ALA A 39 9.00 0.16 -12.81
C ALA A 39 7.63 -0.13 -12.18
N CYS A 40 6.64 0.71 -12.44
CA CYS A 40 5.27 0.59 -11.96
C CYS A 40 4.33 0.32 -13.13
N ALA A 41 3.45 -0.67 -12.96
CA ALA A 41 2.38 -0.94 -13.90
C ALA A 41 1.08 -1.29 -13.17
N VAL A 42 -0.04 -0.70 -13.57
CA VAL A 42 -1.36 -0.96 -12.98
C VAL A 42 -2.12 -1.98 -13.79
N ARG A 43 -2.96 -2.78 -13.13
CA ARG A 43 -3.84 -3.74 -13.79
C ARG A 43 -5.12 -3.04 -14.20
N VAL A 44 -5.40 -3.00 -15.51
CA VAL A 44 -6.65 -2.48 -16.06
C VAL A 44 -7.36 -3.64 -16.78
N GLY A 45 -8.36 -4.20 -16.12
CA GLY A 45 -9.01 -5.45 -16.53
C GLY A 45 -8.03 -6.63 -16.55
N LYS A 46 -7.77 -7.16 -17.75
CA LYS A 46 -6.85 -8.30 -17.96
C LYS A 46 -5.43 -7.88 -18.38
N ASN A 47 -5.19 -6.59 -18.56
CA ASN A 47 -3.93 -6.08 -19.10
C ASN A 47 -3.17 -5.27 -18.03
N TRP A 48 -1.85 -5.33 -18.10
CA TRP A 48 -0.97 -4.46 -17.32
C TRP A 48 -0.62 -3.22 -18.15
N GLN A 49 -0.84 -2.04 -17.58
CA GLN A 49 -0.51 -0.75 -18.20
C GLN A 49 0.65 -0.11 -17.43
N SER A 50 1.76 0.13 -18.13
CA SER A 50 2.94 0.77 -17.53
C SER A 50 2.70 2.25 -17.25
N ILE A 51 3.08 2.70 -16.06
CA ILE A 51 3.05 4.11 -15.63
C ILE A 51 4.44 4.75 -15.69
N GLY A 52 5.51 3.92 -15.68
CA GLY A 52 6.90 4.38 -15.69
C GLY A 52 7.64 4.01 -14.41
N TYR A 53 8.78 4.66 -14.14
CA TYR A 53 9.58 4.41 -12.94
C TYR A 53 9.19 5.37 -11.83
N THR A 54 8.80 4.85 -10.67
CA THR A 54 8.32 5.66 -9.55
C THR A 54 8.59 4.98 -8.20
N THR A 55 8.32 5.68 -7.09
CA THR A 55 8.43 5.13 -5.74
C THR A 55 7.25 4.21 -5.41
N GLN A 56 7.39 3.34 -4.40
CA GLN A 56 6.29 2.43 -3.99
C GLN A 56 5.02 3.24 -3.64
N ALA A 57 5.19 4.30 -2.86
CA ALA A 57 4.09 5.18 -2.43
C ALA A 57 3.38 5.84 -3.63
N ALA A 58 4.14 6.36 -4.60
CA ALA A 58 3.57 6.97 -5.80
C ALA A 58 2.91 5.94 -6.73
N CYS A 59 3.41 4.70 -6.79
CA CYS A 59 2.74 3.61 -7.51
C CYS A 59 1.40 3.24 -6.85
N LEU A 60 1.36 3.12 -5.51
CA LEU A 60 0.12 2.91 -4.76
C LEU A 60 -0.89 4.04 -4.98
N SER A 61 -0.46 5.31 -4.91
CA SER A 61 -1.34 6.45 -5.17
C SER A 61 -1.88 6.46 -6.61
N SER A 62 -1.09 5.96 -7.56
CA SER A 62 -1.54 5.82 -8.95
C SER A 62 -2.66 4.78 -9.06
N ILE A 63 -2.55 3.61 -8.42
CA ILE A 63 -3.62 2.59 -8.38
C ILE A 63 -4.94 3.18 -7.87
N ALA A 64 -4.87 3.99 -6.81
CA ALA A 64 -6.04 4.61 -6.20
C ALA A 64 -6.80 5.55 -7.15
N ALA A 65 -6.10 6.18 -8.11
CA ALA A 65 -6.70 7.08 -9.09
C ALA A 65 -7.37 6.37 -10.28
N TYR A 66 -7.06 5.09 -10.53
CA TYR A 66 -7.69 4.33 -11.61
C TYR A 66 -9.04 3.75 -11.16
N ALA A 67 -10.13 4.40 -11.57
CA ALA A 67 -11.51 4.04 -11.21
C ALA A 67 -12.04 2.73 -11.84
N HIS A 68 -11.34 2.16 -12.82
CA HIS A 68 -11.81 1.00 -13.59
C HIS A 68 -10.98 -0.27 -13.37
N ALA A 69 -10.22 -0.32 -12.26
CA ALA A 69 -9.23 -1.36 -12.00
C ALA A 69 -9.69 -2.43 -11.00
N ASP A 70 -10.95 -2.39 -10.54
CA ASP A 70 -11.46 -3.39 -9.60
C ASP A 70 -11.63 -4.75 -10.29
N ASP A 71 -11.14 -5.80 -9.64
CA ASP A 71 -11.23 -7.19 -10.10
C ASP A 71 -12.63 -7.83 -9.92
N GLY A 72 -13.62 -7.04 -9.49
CA GLY A 72 -14.95 -7.51 -9.09
C GLY A 72 -15.06 -7.91 -7.62
N HIS A 73 -13.95 -8.00 -6.89
CA HIS A 73 -13.89 -8.23 -5.44
C HIS A 73 -13.50 -6.97 -4.66
N GLY A 74 -13.34 -5.83 -5.35
CA GLY A 74 -12.99 -4.55 -4.74
C GLY A 74 -11.48 -4.35 -4.55
N PHE A 75 -10.65 -5.21 -5.17
CA PHE A 75 -9.20 -5.05 -5.17
C PHE A 75 -8.71 -4.45 -6.49
N ARG A 76 -7.76 -3.53 -6.37
CA ARG A 76 -7.02 -2.94 -7.48
C ARG A 76 -5.56 -3.31 -7.35
N PHE A 77 -4.93 -3.70 -8.46
CA PHE A 77 -3.57 -4.24 -8.45
C PHE A 77 -2.58 -3.38 -9.23
N ALA A 78 -1.34 -3.28 -8.74
CA ALA A 78 -0.17 -2.86 -9.50
C ALA A 78 0.99 -3.84 -9.34
N THR A 79 2.02 -3.64 -10.15
CA THR A 79 3.38 -4.13 -9.90
C THR A 79 4.27 -2.94 -9.63
N TRP A 80 5.28 -3.13 -8.77
CA TRP A 80 6.34 -2.18 -8.51
C TRP A 80 7.66 -2.96 -8.43
N GLY A 81 8.42 -2.94 -9.52
CA GLY A 81 9.56 -3.84 -9.71
C GLY A 81 9.10 -5.30 -9.71
N SER A 82 9.61 -6.09 -8.76
CA SER A 82 9.22 -7.49 -8.55
C SER A 82 8.05 -7.67 -7.59
N SER A 83 7.62 -6.62 -6.87
CA SER A 83 6.55 -6.71 -5.89
C SER A 83 5.19 -6.49 -6.55
N VAL A 84 4.17 -7.20 -6.05
CA VAL A 84 2.77 -6.95 -6.38
C VAL A 84 2.17 -6.05 -5.29
N LEU A 85 1.46 -5.02 -5.72
CA LEU A 85 0.75 -4.11 -4.84
C LEU A 85 -0.75 -4.32 -5.02
N ALA A 86 -1.50 -4.24 -3.93
CA ALA A 86 -2.95 -4.28 -3.96
C ALA A 86 -3.53 -3.17 -3.07
N ILE A 87 -4.70 -2.66 -3.43
CA ILE A 87 -5.45 -1.68 -2.65
C ILE A 87 -6.91 -2.11 -2.63
N ASP A 88 -7.53 -2.08 -1.46
CA ASP A 88 -8.98 -2.19 -1.28
C ASP A 88 -9.58 -0.88 -0.74
N GLN A 89 -10.75 -0.96 -0.11
CA GLN A 89 -11.40 0.21 0.47
C GLN A 89 -10.66 0.76 1.70
N GLU A 90 -9.98 -0.10 2.47
CA GLU A 90 -9.48 0.17 3.82
C GLU A 90 -7.96 0.13 3.94
N TYR A 91 -7.25 -0.64 3.11
CA TYR A 91 -5.83 -0.92 3.26
C TYR A 91 -5.07 -0.95 1.94
N ARG A 92 -3.76 -0.72 2.05
CA ARG A 92 -2.78 -0.92 0.99
C ARG A 92 -1.89 -2.11 1.36
N TYR A 93 -1.66 -2.99 0.40
CA TYR A 93 -0.92 -4.23 0.61
C TYR A 93 0.26 -4.34 -0.36
N ARG A 94 1.29 -5.05 0.08
CA ARG A 94 2.43 -5.47 -0.74
C ARG A 94 2.65 -6.97 -0.63
N SER A 95 3.01 -7.59 -1.73
CA SER A 95 3.50 -8.95 -1.81
C SER A 95 4.83 -8.98 -2.55
N ASP A 96 5.86 -9.52 -1.91
CA ASP A 96 7.20 -9.62 -2.49
C ASP A 96 7.42 -10.98 -3.20
N ASN A 97 6.38 -11.82 -3.28
CA ASN A 97 6.41 -13.17 -3.85
C ASN A 97 5.19 -13.47 -4.75
N ASN A 98 4.89 -12.53 -5.66
CA ASN A 98 3.85 -12.66 -6.68
C ASN A 98 2.44 -12.93 -6.13
N GLY A 99 2.11 -12.40 -4.96
CA GLY A 99 0.78 -12.51 -4.35
C GLY A 99 0.56 -13.77 -3.51
N THR A 100 1.62 -14.49 -3.14
CA THR A 100 1.52 -15.67 -2.25
C THR A 100 1.34 -15.22 -0.79
N ASP A 101 2.19 -14.31 -0.31
CA ASP A 101 2.13 -13.70 1.02
C ASP A 101 1.88 -12.19 0.91
N TRP A 102 1.07 -11.65 1.80
CA TRP A 102 0.65 -10.24 1.79
C TRP A 102 0.96 -9.54 3.11
N TYR A 103 1.47 -8.32 3.00
CA TYR A 103 1.78 -7.45 4.12
C TYR A 103 0.99 -6.15 3.98
N VAL A 104 0.35 -5.72 5.07
CA VAL A 104 -0.28 -4.39 5.13
C VAL A 104 0.83 -3.34 5.16
N VAL A 105 0.80 -2.44 4.19
CA VAL A 105 1.72 -1.29 4.11
C VAL A 105 1.21 -0.18 5.00
N ASP A 106 -0.06 0.19 4.82
CA ASP A 106 -0.75 1.19 5.61
C ASP A 106 -2.27 1.00 5.51
N ALA A 107 -2.98 1.61 6.47
CA ALA A 107 -4.41 1.84 6.32
C ALA A 107 -4.59 2.96 5.29
N ARG A 108 -5.48 2.74 4.32
CA ARG A 108 -5.93 3.80 3.45
C ARG A 108 -6.70 4.78 4.34
N GLU A 109 -6.23 6.03 4.40
CA GLU A 109 -7.09 7.06 4.97
C GLU A 109 -8.42 6.98 4.22
N PRO A 110 -9.56 6.82 4.94
CA PRO A 110 -10.85 6.85 4.28
C PRO A 110 -10.85 8.11 3.41
N ASP A 111 -11.34 8.00 2.17
CA ASP A 111 -11.63 9.17 1.35
C ASP A 111 -12.72 9.94 2.12
N VAL A 112 -12.30 10.69 3.14
CA VAL A 112 -13.16 11.58 3.86
C VAL A 112 -13.39 12.67 2.85
N ASP A 113 -14.54 12.60 2.20
CA ASP A 113 -15.04 13.69 1.38
C ASP A 113 -14.79 14.97 2.20
N PRO A 114 -13.99 15.92 1.69
CA PRO A 114 -13.66 17.13 2.46
C PRO A 114 -14.92 17.90 2.86
N ALA A 115 -16.07 17.66 2.20
CA ALA A 115 -17.37 18.17 2.61
C ALA A 115 -17.92 17.51 3.90
N VAL A 116 -17.55 16.26 4.20
CA VAL A 116 -17.97 15.50 5.40
C VAL A 116 -17.00 15.69 6.57
N ALA A 117 -15.72 15.95 6.30
CA ALA A 117 -14.67 16.12 7.32
C ALA A 117 -14.97 17.25 8.34
N VAL A 118 -15.81 18.22 7.99
CA VAL A 118 -16.17 19.35 8.87
C VAL A 118 -17.03 18.92 10.07
N ASN A 119 -17.61 17.71 10.09
CA ASN A 119 -18.58 17.30 11.13
C ASN A 119 -18.10 16.19 12.08
N ALA A 120 -16.84 15.73 12.00
CA ALA A 120 -16.39 14.46 12.60
C ALA A 120 -15.74 14.56 14.01
N ASN A 121 -16.02 15.60 14.80
CA ASN A 121 -15.46 15.74 16.16
C ASN A 121 -16.13 14.84 17.22
N ARG A 122 -16.54 13.60 16.85
CA ARG A 122 -17.21 12.66 17.76
C ARG A 122 -16.34 11.41 17.98
N PRO A 123 -16.02 11.01 19.22
CA PRO A 123 -15.21 9.84 19.50
C PRO A 123 -15.93 8.55 19.07
N GLN A 124 -15.27 7.70 18.29
CA GLN A 124 -15.75 6.34 17.98
C GLN A 124 -14.86 5.32 18.70
N THR A 125 -15.49 4.57 19.60
CA THR A 125 -14.91 3.42 20.32
C THR A 125 -14.66 2.26 19.36
N SER A 126 -13.39 1.89 19.22
CA SER A 126 -12.89 0.78 18.40
C SER A 126 -13.12 -0.58 19.07
N ARG A 127 -13.78 -1.50 18.36
CA ARG A 127 -13.69 -2.93 18.62
C ARG A 127 -13.31 -3.63 17.31
N PRO A 128 -12.30 -4.52 17.31
CA PRO A 128 -11.89 -5.24 16.10
C PRO A 128 -12.97 -6.24 15.66
N PRO A 129 -13.17 -6.46 14.34
CA PRO A 129 -14.06 -7.50 13.85
C PRO A 129 -13.52 -8.89 14.22
N GLN A 130 -14.41 -9.74 14.76
CA GLN A 130 -14.13 -11.14 14.99
C GLN A 130 -14.24 -11.93 13.68
N ASP A 131 -13.33 -12.88 13.55
CA ASP A 131 -13.25 -13.96 12.55
C ASP A 131 -14.62 -14.56 12.18
N PRO A 132 -14.98 -14.70 10.88
CA PRO A 132 -16.14 -15.46 10.44
C PRO A 132 -15.85 -16.97 10.53
N GLY A 133 -15.58 -17.44 11.74
CA GLY A 133 -15.15 -18.79 12.06
C GLY A 133 -15.99 -19.41 13.18
N THR A 134 -17.31 -19.36 13.08
CA THR A 134 -18.18 -20.27 13.85
C THR A 134 -19.27 -20.81 12.93
N LEU A 135 -18.86 -21.79 12.13
CA LEU A 135 -19.76 -22.68 11.41
C LEU A 135 -20.61 -23.43 12.45
N HIS A 136 -21.91 -23.16 12.43
CA HIS A 136 -22.92 -23.97 13.08
C HIS A 136 -22.86 -25.39 12.47
N ASN A 137 -22.58 -26.39 13.29
CA ASN A 137 -22.64 -27.80 12.89
C ASN A 137 -24.11 -28.21 12.74
N ASP A 138 -24.56 -28.40 11.50
CA ASP A 138 -25.84 -29.05 11.19
C ASP A 138 -25.54 -30.46 10.61
N PRO A 139 -25.78 -31.55 11.35
CA PRO A 139 -25.50 -32.90 10.88
C PRO A 139 -26.72 -33.51 10.19
N ALA A 140 -27.00 -33.14 8.93
CA ALA A 140 -27.78 -33.97 8.01
C ALA A 140 -27.85 -33.35 6.60
N SER A 141 -26.94 -33.74 5.70
CA SER A 141 -27.24 -33.80 4.26
C SER A 141 -26.24 -34.70 3.53
N THR A 142 -26.59 -35.99 3.53
CA THR A 142 -26.60 -36.89 2.39
C THR A 142 -25.57 -36.66 1.26
N LEU A 143 -24.61 -37.58 1.23
CA LEU A 143 -23.76 -37.98 0.11
C LEU A 143 -24.42 -37.83 -1.29
N GLN A 144 -23.80 -37.03 -2.16
CA GLN A 144 -23.79 -37.32 -3.59
C GLN A 144 -22.36 -37.22 -4.13
N LEU A 145 -21.78 -38.38 -4.44
CA LEU A 145 -20.56 -38.51 -5.22
C LEU A 145 -20.78 -37.89 -6.61
N THR A 146 -19.86 -37.05 -7.06
CA THR A 146 -19.69 -36.75 -8.49
C THR A 146 -18.26 -37.11 -8.94
N PRO A 147 -18.10 -37.53 -10.21
CA PRO A 147 -17.06 -38.48 -10.62
C PRO A 147 -15.72 -37.83 -10.91
N ALA A 148 -14.67 -38.66 -10.73
CA ALA A 148 -13.31 -38.38 -11.14
C ALA A 148 -13.22 -37.99 -12.64
N LEU A 149 -12.45 -36.94 -12.91
CA LEU A 149 -12.05 -36.52 -14.24
C LEU A 149 -11.37 -37.68 -14.98
N SER A 150 -12.02 -38.20 -16.02
CA SER A 150 -11.46 -39.24 -16.88
C SER A 150 -10.21 -38.75 -17.64
N PRO A 151 -9.18 -39.60 -17.81
CA PRO A 151 -7.90 -39.24 -18.44
C PRO A 151 -8.00 -38.75 -19.90
N GLN A 152 -9.12 -38.98 -20.58
CA GLN A 152 -9.34 -38.52 -21.96
C GLN A 152 -9.50 -36.99 -22.09
N SER A 153 -9.91 -36.29 -21.02
CA SER A 153 -10.02 -34.82 -21.03
C SER A 153 -8.66 -34.13 -21.00
N LEU A 154 -7.63 -34.81 -20.48
CA LEU A 154 -6.26 -34.30 -20.39
C LEU A 154 -5.53 -34.41 -21.74
N GLN A 155 -5.89 -35.38 -22.57
CA GLN A 155 -5.30 -35.56 -23.91
C GLN A 155 -5.72 -34.44 -24.88
N ARG A 156 -7.00 -34.03 -24.84
CA ARG A 156 -7.52 -32.96 -25.74
C ARG A 156 -6.93 -31.59 -25.47
N LEU A 157 -6.36 -31.37 -24.27
CA LEU A 157 -5.69 -30.11 -23.93
C LEU A 157 -4.27 -30.04 -24.54
N ARG A 158 -3.62 -31.18 -24.80
CA ARG A 158 -2.29 -31.25 -25.44
C ARG A 158 -2.34 -31.02 -26.94
N ASP A 159 -3.38 -31.48 -27.63
CA ASP A 159 -3.51 -31.34 -29.08
C ASP A 159 -3.89 -29.92 -29.57
N ARG A 160 -4.07 -28.95 -28.65
CA ARG A 160 -4.39 -27.55 -28.99
C ARG A 160 -3.20 -26.60 -29.00
N GLN A 161 -1.97 -27.08 -28.87
CA GLN A 161 -0.79 -26.22 -29.08
C GLN A 161 -0.50 -26.05 -30.58
N PRO A 162 -0.43 -24.82 -31.11
CA PRO A 162 -0.06 -24.59 -32.50
C PRO A 162 1.42 -24.93 -32.72
N PRO A 163 1.78 -25.40 -33.93
CA PRO A 163 3.17 -25.71 -34.27
C PRO A 163 4.02 -24.44 -34.24
N ARG A 164 5.29 -24.61 -33.84
CA ARG A 164 6.32 -23.57 -33.89
C ARG A 164 6.73 -23.24 -35.32
#